data_AF-A0A3G9JCW6-F1
#
_entry.id   AF-A0A3G9JCW6-F1
#
_cell.length_a   1.000
_cell.length_b   1.000
_cell.length_c   1.000
_cell.angle_alpha   90.00
_cell.angle_beta   90.00
_cell.angle_gamma   90.00
#
_symmetry.space_group_name_H-M   'P 1'
#
loop_
_entity.id
_entity.type
_entity.pdbx_description
1 polymer ?
#
loop_
_entity_poly.entity_id
_entity_poly.type
_entity_poly.pdbx_seq_one_letter_code
_entity_poly.pdbx_strand_id
1 'polypeptide(L)'
;MEKFNSKDNFLYPKTSYRGLFTPQNLVFNANLQEFALRVSFIAGLHSGGKLTSTEAYEKINQLWQELNTSQKFLLANHFEDHGD
;
A
#
# COMPACT_ATOMS: atom_id res chain seq x y z
N MET A 1 7.41 2.92 21.57
CA MET A 1 6.93 4.10 20.83
C MET A 1 7.62 4.07 19.48
N GLU A 2 6.95 3.56 18.46
CA GLU A 2 7.55 3.46 17.12
C GLU A 2 7.88 4.85 16.59
N LYS A 3 9.09 4.99 16.02
CA LYS A 3 9.49 6.20 15.31
C LYS A 3 8.53 6.37 14.12
N PHE A 4 7.61 7.33 14.19
CA PHE A 4 6.97 7.87 13.00
C PHE A 4 8.09 8.33 12.06
N ASN A 5 8.37 7.55 11.02
CA ASN A 5 9.49 7.77 10.13
C ASN A 5 9.16 8.95 9.22
N SER A 6 9.62 10.15 9.57
CA SER A 6 9.35 11.39 8.84
C SER A 6 9.73 11.31 7.35
N LYS A 7 10.65 10.42 6.97
CA LYS A 7 11.02 10.16 5.57
C LYS A 7 9.89 9.50 4.79
N ASP A 8 9.19 8.54 5.38
CA ASP A 8 8.13 7.83 4.67
C ASP A 8 6.93 8.75 4.42
N ASN A 9 6.61 9.64 5.38
CA ASN A 9 5.58 10.67 5.16
C ASN A 9 5.96 11.70 4.08
N PHE A 10 7.25 11.98 3.91
CA PHE A 10 7.73 12.88 2.86
C PHE A 10 7.72 12.20 1.49
N LEU A 11 8.23 10.97 1.40
CA LEU A 11 8.34 10.22 0.15
C LEU A 11 6.99 9.69 -0.32
N TYR A 12 6.07 9.39 0.61
CA TYR A 12 4.78 8.77 0.35
C TYR A 12 3.64 9.59 0.99
N PRO A 13 3.33 10.78 0.46
CA PRO A 13 2.27 11.62 1.00
C PRO A 13 0.91 10.93 0.89
N LYS A 14 0.20 10.81 2.02
CA LYS A 14 -1.13 10.21 2.08
C LYS A 14 -2.21 11.25 1.82
N THR A 15 -3.13 10.92 0.94
CA THR A 15 -4.36 11.68 0.68
C THR A 15 -5.47 11.23 1.62
N SER A 16 -6.38 12.13 1.96
CA SER A 16 -7.53 11.81 2.81
C SER A 16 -8.40 10.72 2.18
N TYR A 17 -8.79 9.73 2.99
CA TYR A 17 -9.74 8.70 2.58
C TYR A 17 -11.15 9.29 2.44
N ARG A 18 -11.83 8.95 1.34
CA ARG A 18 -13.19 9.45 1.01
C ARG A 18 -14.24 8.33 0.88
N GLY A 19 -13.90 7.10 1.26
CA GLY A 19 -14.83 5.96 1.23
C GLY A 19 -15.58 5.76 2.55
N LEU A 20 -16.31 4.65 2.64
CA LEU A 20 -17.05 4.27 3.85
C LEU A 20 -16.09 4.11 5.03
N PHE A 21 -16.30 4.90 6.08
CA PHE A 21 -15.44 4.86 7.25
C PHE A 21 -15.67 3.57 8.06
N THR A 22 -14.66 2.71 8.02
CA THR A 22 -14.39 1.70 9.04
C THR A 22 -12.88 1.79 9.35
N PRO A 23 -12.43 1.45 10.57
CA PRO A 23 -11.00 1.38 10.88
C PRO A 23 -10.23 0.52 9.87
N GLN A 24 -10.80 -0.61 9.46
CA GLN A 24 -10.25 -1.54 8.49
C GLN A 24 -10.09 -0.89 7.11
N ASN A 25 -11.12 -0.20 6.62
CA ASN A 25 -11.08 0.51 5.34
C ASN A 25 -10.04 1.65 5.36
N LEU A 26 -9.97 2.40 6.47
CA LEU A 26 -9.01 3.49 6.60
C LEU A 26 -7.56 2.96 6.59
N VAL A 27 -7.28 1.90 7.36
CA VAL A 27 -5.96 1.26 7.40
C VAL A 27 -5.61 0.63 6.05
N PHE A 28 -6.53 -0.10 5.43
CA PHE A 28 -6.29 -0.70 4.12
C PHE A 28 -6.03 0.36 3.05
N ASN A 29 -6.80 1.46 3.05
CA ASN A 29 -6.56 2.58 2.16
C ASN A 29 -5.17 3.20 2.39
N ALA A 30 -4.72 3.35 3.63
CA ALA A 30 -3.37 3.85 3.90
C ALA A 30 -2.28 2.93 3.30
N ASN A 31 -2.46 1.61 3.39
CA ASN A 31 -1.54 0.63 2.81
C ASN A 31 -1.58 0.63 1.28
N LEU A 32 -2.77 0.80 0.69
CA LEU A 32 -2.95 0.93 -0.75
C LEU A 32 -2.28 2.18 -1.31
N GLN A 33 -2.39 3.30 -0.60
CA GLN A 33 -1.72 4.54 -0.99
C GLN A 33 -0.20 4.41 -0.92
N GLU A 34 0.33 3.78 0.13
CA GLU A 34 1.76 3.50 0.22
C GLU A 34 2.25 2.59 -0.92
N PHE A 35 1.51 1.52 -1.23
CA PHE A 35 1.79 0.66 -2.38
C PHE A 35 1.89 1.45 -3.68
N ALA A 36 0.87 2.27 -3.99
CA ALA A 36 0.82 3.02 -5.24
C ALA A 36 2.00 3.98 -5.39
N LEU A 37 2.39 4.66 -4.30
CA LEU A 37 3.50 5.61 -4.32
C LEU A 37 4.84 4.90 -4.44
N ARG A 38 5.04 3.77 -3.74
CA ARG A 38 6.25 2.95 -3.86
C ARG A 38 6.42 2.35 -5.26
N VAL A 39 5.35 1.85 -5.87
CA VAL A 39 5.38 1.35 -7.25
C VAL A 39 5.77 2.47 -8.21
N SER A 40 5.19 3.66 -8.04
CA SER A 40 5.53 4.84 -8.86
C SER A 40 7.01 5.22 -8.72
N PHE A 41 7.56 5.16 -7.49
CA PHE A 41 8.96 5.41 -7.24
C PHE A 41 9.87 4.36 -7.90
N ILE A 42 9.54 3.07 -7.79
CA ILE A 42 10.28 1.98 -8.44
C ILE A 42 10.25 2.13 -9.96
N ALA A 43 9.09 2.44 -10.54
CA ALA A 43 8.94 2.70 -11.96
C ALA A 43 9.83 3.88 -12.40
N GLY A 44 9.84 4.97 -11.63
CA GLY A 44 10.73 6.10 -11.89
C GLY A 44 12.22 5.74 -11.85
N LEU A 45 12.64 4.93 -10.87
CA LEU A 45 14.01 4.43 -10.79
C LEU A 45 14.36 3.52 -11.98
N HIS A 46 13.44 2.66 -12.41
CA HIS A 46 13.64 1.80 -13.56
C HIS A 46 13.77 2.60 -14.85
N SER A 47 12.84 3.52 -15.12
CA SER A 47 12.90 4.41 -16.29
C SER A 47 14.13 5.32 -16.27
N GLY A 48 14.64 5.67 -15.10
CA GLY A 48 15.89 6.41 -14.93
C GLY A 48 17.17 5.54 -15.00
N GLY A 49 17.04 4.25 -15.32
CA GLY A 49 18.17 3.32 -15.47
C GLY A 49 18.86 2.92 -14.15
N LYS A 50 18.25 3.20 -13.00
CA LYS A 50 18.79 2.89 -11.66
C LYS A 50 18.40 1.49 -11.17
N LEU A 51 17.40 0.89 -11.78
CA LEU A 51 16.98 -0.49 -11.56
C LEU A 51 16.83 -1.18 -12.91
N THR A 52 17.25 -2.45 -12.98
CA THR A 52 16.90 -3.33 -14.10
C THR A 52 15.42 -3.68 -14.08
N SER A 53 14.88 -4.17 -15.20
CA SER A 53 13.49 -4.61 -15.27
C SER A 53 13.18 -5.74 -14.28
N THR A 54 14.13 -6.66 -14.10
CA THR A 54 14.00 -7.78 -13.15
C THR A 54 13.95 -7.28 -11.71
N GLU A 55 14.88 -6.41 -11.31
CA GLU A 55 14.88 -5.86 -9.94
C GLU A 55 13.62 -5.02 -9.66
N ALA A 56 13.15 -4.25 -10.64
CA ALA A 56 11.92 -3.49 -10.52
C ALA A 56 10.71 -4.43 -10.34
N TYR A 57 10.63 -5.48 -11.15
CA TYR A 57 9.57 -6.48 -11.07
C TYR A 57 9.55 -7.20 -9.71
N GLU A 58 10.69 -7.71 -9.24
CA GLU A 58 10.78 -8.42 -7.97
C GLU A 58 10.32 -7.55 -6.80
N LYS A 59 10.75 -6.27 -6.79
CA LYS A 59 10.32 -5.31 -5.77
C LYS A 59 8.81 -5.02 -5.83
N ILE A 60 8.25 -4.82 -7.03
CA ILE A 60 6.81 -4.58 -7.20
C ILE A 60 6.01 -5.82 -6.78
N ASN A 61 6.48 -7.03 -7.13
CA ASN A 61 5.82 -8.27 -6.76
C ASN A 61 5.80 -8.48 -5.24
N GLN A 62 6.89 -8.15 -4.54
CA GLN A 62 6.91 -8.17 -3.09
C GLN A 62 5.87 -7.20 -2.49
N LEU A 63 5.82 -5.96 -2.97
CA LEU A 63 4.83 -4.98 -2.52
C LEU A 63 3.38 -5.44 -2.77
N TRP A 64 3.15 -6.12 -3.88
CA TRP A 64 1.85 -6.71 -4.19
C TRP A 64 1.46 -7.81 -3.20
N GLN A 65 2.39 -8.70 -2.84
CA GLN A 65 2.14 -9.75 -1.85
C GLN A 65 1.83 -9.16 -0.46
N GLU A 66 2.53 -8.09 -0.07
CA GLU A 66 2.26 -7.34 1.17
C GLU A 66 0.86 -6.71 1.16
N LEU A 67 0.48 -6.03 0.07
CA LEU A 67 -0.85 -5.43 -0.09
C LEU A 67 -1.97 -6.48 -0.08
N ASN A 68 -1.79 -7.58 -0.80
CA ASN A 68 -2.76 -8.69 -0.86
C ASN A 68 -2.97 -9.33 0.51
N THR A 69 -1.89 -9.52 1.28
CA THR A 69 -1.97 -10.03 2.65
C THR A 69 -2.72 -9.05 3.56
N SER A 70 -2.41 -7.75 3.45
CA SER A 70 -3.12 -6.70 4.19
C SER A 70 -4.61 -6.66 3.84
N GLN A 71 -4.99 -6.82 2.57
CA GLN A 71 -6.37 -6.85 2.14
C GLN A 71 -7.14 -7.99 2.81
N LYS A 72 -6.58 -9.20 2.76
CA LYS A 72 -7.18 -10.39 3.37
C LYS A 72 -7.37 -10.21 4.88
N PHE A 73 -6.35 -9.71 5.58
CA PHE A 73 -6.43 -9.55 7.03
C PHE A 73 -7.44 -8.46 7.46
N LEU A 74 -7.51 -7.35 6.72
CA LEU A 74 -8.34 -6.21 7.11
C LEU A 74 -9.78 -6.34 6.62
N LEU A 75 -10.01 -6.92 5.44
CA LEU A 75 -11.32 -6.87 4.77
C LEU A 75 -12.04 -8.22 4.69
N ALA A 76 -11.38 -9.37 4.90
CA ALA A 76 -12.05 -10.68 4.79
C ALA A 76 -13.10 -10.92 5.88
N ASN A 77 -13.04 -10.20 7.01
CA ASN A 77 -13.99 -10.35 8.12
C ASN A 77 -15.25 -9.46 7.98
N HIS A 78 -15.45 -8.78 6.85
CA HIS A 78 -16.59 -7.86 6.69
C HIS A 78 -17.76 -8.42 5.86
N PHE A 79 -17.65 -9.68 5.39
CA PHE A 79 -18.64 -10.29 4.49
C PHE A 79 -19.61 -11.29 5.16
N GLU A 80 -19.51 -11.54 6.47
CA GLU A 80 -20.40 -12.51 7.16
C GLU A 80 -21.53 -11.91 8.01
N ASP A 81 -21.66 -10.58 8.11
CA ASP A 81 -22.58 -9.97 9.12
C ASP A 81 -23.83 -9.27 8.55
N HIS A 82 -24.19 -9.52 7.29
CA HIS A 82 -25.46 -9.02 6.71
C HIS A 82 -26.25 -10.14 6.05
N GLY A 83 -26.84 -10.97 6.91
CA GLY A 83 -27.86 -11.96 6.56
C GLY A 83 -28.93 -12.01 7.64
N ASP A 84 -29.74 -10.94 7.72
CA ASP A 84 -31.10 -10.97 8.27
C ASP A 84 -32.10 -11.27 7.14
#